data_AF-A0AA39Q5B1-F1
#
_entry.id   AF-A0AA39Q5B1-F1
#
_cell.length_a   1.000
_cell.length_b   1.000
_cell.length_c   1.000
_cell.angle_alpha   90.00
_cell.angle_beta   90.00
_cell.angle_gamma   90.00
#
_symmetry.space_group_name_H-M   'P 1'
#
loop_
_entity.id
_entity.type
_entity.pdbx_description
1 polymer ?
#
loop_
_entity_poly.entity_id
_entity_poly.type
_entity_poly.pdbx_seq_one_letter_code
_entity_poly.pdbx_strand_id
1 'polypeptide(L)'
;MQAPNIPVESYEIVGSLEIGVFFNLILLGAVVVQGAAYFRRCRQDFWLFKLLVTLVLTLEIVHSICASLSIYYFTVIIADISDSHKPRSSYFLASVAVIEPLSTALVQGLFCFRIYRLSGNVYTAGLTGLLTGFRVSVGLFLGYRAFRDVPQEPAFMVFQHEWDWLLTTGLAVGALADLTIACTLCYHVSKLASPLVMETCIRRGLEWDILAFVADRVDY
;
A
#
# COMPACT_ATOMS: atom_id res chain seq x y z
N MET A 1 -15.67 1.19 38.67
CA MET A 1 -15.03 2.36 38.02
C MET A 1 -15.71 2.51 36.68
N GLN A 2 -16.51 3.57 36.51
CA GLN A 2 -17.25 3.82 35.28
C GLN A 2 -16.23 4.17 34.19
N ALA A 3 -16.22 3.41 33.09
CA ALA A 3 -15.41 3.75 31.92
C ALA A 3 -15.85 5.14 31.42
N PRO A 4 -14.92 6.01 31.02
CA PRO A 4 -15.27 7.31 30.47
C PRO A 4 -16.17 7.09 29.24
N ASN A 5 -17.36 7.69 29.26
CA ASN A 5 -18.26 7.73 28.12
C ASN A 5 -17.61 8.65 27.07
N ILE A 6 -16.82 8.07 26.17
CA ILE A 6 -16.33 8.76 24.98
C ILE A 6 -17.38 8.50 23.89
N PRO A 7 -18.25 9.46 23.55
CA PRO A 7 -19.20 9.30 22.47
C PRO A 7 -18.44 9.53 21.16
N VAL A 8 -17.56 8.61 20.79
CA VAL A 8 -17.19 8.51 19.36
C VAL A 8 -18.36 7.76 18.76
N GLU A 9 -19.22 8.49 18.07
CA GLU A 9 -20.43 7.90 17.51
C GLU A 9 -20.00 6.85 16.48
N SER A 10 -20.51 5.62 16.61
CA SER A 10 -20.10 4.45 15.81
C SER A 10 -20.08 4.73 14.30
N TYR A 11 -20.87 5.69 13.82
CA TYR A 11 -20.93 6.08 12.43
C TYR A 11 -19.67 6.78 11.90
N GLU A 12 -18.91 7.51 12.72
CA GLU A 12 -17.71 8.24 12.26
C GLU A 12 -16.61 7.25 11.85
N ILE A 13 -16.44 6.21 12.67
CA ILE A 13 -15.46 5.16 12.44
C ILE A 13 -15.84 4.31 11.22
N VAL A 14 -17.12 3.94 11.12
CA VAL A 14 -17.63 3.20 9.96
C VAL A 14 -17.51 4.03 8.69
N GLY A 15 -17.81 5.34 8.74
CA GLY A 15 -17.67 6.25 7.61
C GLY A 15 -16.21 6.44 7.19
N SER A 16 -15.28 6.59 8.14
CA SER A 16 -13.85 6.64 7.83
C SER A 16 -13.34 5.33 7.23
N LEU A 17 -13.81 4.18 7.72
CA LEU A 17 -13.48 2.88 7.16
C LEU A 17 -14.01 2.74 5.72
N GLU A 18 -15.23 3.23 5.47
CA GLU A 18 -15.85 3.23 4.14
C GLU A 18 -15.03 4.00 3.11
N ILE A 19 -14.63 5.24 3.46
CA ILE A 19 -13.75 6.06 2.63
C ILE A 19 -12.42 5.32 2.38
N GLY A 20 -11.85 4.70 3.41
CA GLY A 20 -10.60 3.94 3.30
C GLY A 20 -10.67 2.81 2.27
N VAL A 21 -11.77 2.07 2.21
CA VAL A 21 -11.94 0.98 1.23
C VAL A 21 -12.16 1.50 -0.17
N PHE A 22 -12.84 2.63 -0.38
CA PHE A 22 -12.91 3.24 -1.71
C PHE A 22 -11.53 3.63 -2.22
N PHE A 23 -10.69 4.24 -1.38
CA PHE A 23 -9.29 4.50 -1.74
C PHE A 23 -8.53 3.20 -2.02
N ASN A 24 -8.74 2.16 -1.22
CA ASN A 24 -8.12 0.86 -1.45
C ASN A 24 -8.47 0.28 -2.83
N LEU A 25 -9.74 0.37 -3.26
CA LEU A 25 -10.18 -0.08 -4.58
C LEU A 25 -9.57 0.72 -5.74
N ILE A 26 -9.37 2.03 -5.56
CA ILE A 26 -8.68 2.88 -6.54
C ILE A 26 -7.22 2.44 -6.67
N LEU A 27 -6.54 2.23 -5.54
CA LEU A 27 -5.15 1.75 -5.51
C LEU A 27 -5.01 0.35 -6.10
N LEU A 28 -5.98 -0.55 -5.85
CA LEU A 28 -6.02 -1.86 -6.51
C LEU A 28 -6.04 -1.73 -8.03
N GLY A 29 -6.82 -0.79 -8.57
CA GLY A 29 -6.82 -0.48 -10.00
C GLY A 29 -5.43 -0.10 -10.52
N ALA A 30 -4.72 0.77 -9.79
CA ALA A 30 -3.34 1.15 -10.13
C ALA A 30 -2.37 -0.06 -10.08
N VAL A 31 -2.47 -0.91 -9.06
CA VAL A 31 -1.63 -2.12 -8.92
C VAL A 31 -1.90 -3.12 -10.05
N VAL A 32 -3.15 -3.30 -10.46
CA VAL A 32 -3.52 -4.16 -11.60
C VAL A 32 -2.88 -3.66 -12.90
N VAL A 33 -2.94 -2.34 -13.16
CA VAL A 33 -2.29 -1.74 -14.34
C VAL A 33 -0.77 -1.93 -14.29
N GLN A 34 -0.16 -1.75 -13.12
CA GLN A 34 1.28 -1.98 -12.93
C GLN A 34 1.66 -3.45 -13.18
N GLY A 35 0.88 -4.39 -12.66
CA GLY A 35 1.06 -5.83 -12.89
C GLY A 35 0.92 -6.20 -14.35
N ALA A 36 -0.11 -5.70 -15.04
CA ALA A 36 -0.32 -5.94 -16.47
C ALA A 36 0.83 -5.37 -17.33
N ALA A 37 1.32 -4.18 -17.01
CA ALA A 37 2.47 -3.58 -17.68
C ALA A 37 3.75 -4.40 -17.47
N TYR A 38 3.95 -4.94 -16.26
CA TYR A 38 5.06 -5.83 -15.95
C TYR A 38 5.05 -7.10 -16.81
N PHE A 39 3.92 -7.81 -16.89
CA PHE A 39 3.84 -9.03 -17.71
C PHE A 39 4.06 -8.78 -19.20
N ARG A 40 3.72 -7.59 -19.71
CA ARG A 40 3.97 -7.20 -21.11
C ARG A 40 5.45 -6.90 -21.37
N ARG A 41 6.10 -6.13 -20.49
CA ARG A 41 7.50 -5.69 -20.67
C ARG A 41 8.54 -6.76 -20.30
N CYS A 42 8.25 -7.56 -19.28
CA CYS A 42 9.18 -8.51 -18.68
C CYS A 42 8.86 -9.97 -19.07
N ARG A 43 8.63 -10.24 -20.36
CA ARG A 43 8.29 -11.60 -20.84
C ARG A 43 9.40 -12.64 -20.57
N GLN A 44 10.67 -12.22 -20.53
CA GLN A 44 11.83 -13.10 -20.34
C GLN A 44 12.35 -13.17 -18.88
N ASP A 45 11.73 -12.47 -17.93
CA ASP A 45 12.20 -12.48 -16.54
C ASP A 45 12.03 -13.87 -15.88
N PHE A 46 12.92 -14.15 -14.92
CA PHE A 46 12.92 -15.38 -14.12
C PHE A 46 11.53 -15.64 -13.53
N TRP A 47 11.09 -16.90 -13.59
CA TRP A 47 9.75 -17.31 -13.17
C TRP A 47 9.44 -16.89 -11.72
N LEU A 48 10.44 -16.86 -10.84
CA LEU A 48 10.28 -16.46 -9.44
C LEU A 48 9.72 -15.04 -9.29
N PHE A 49 10.16 -14.08 -10.11
CA PHE A 49 9.62 -12.71 -10.06
C PHE A 49 8.19 -12.65 -10.59
N LYS A 50 7.85 -13.46 -11.60
CA LYS A 50 6.47 -13.56 -12.09
C LYS A 50 5.56 -14.16 -11.03
N LEU A 51 6.00 -15.23 -10.36
CA LEU A 51 5.27 -15.84 -9.24
C LEU A 51 5.01 -14.82 -8.13
N LEU A 52 6.03 -14.05 -7.76
CA LEU A 52 5.94 -13.08 -6.68
C LEU A 52 5.00 -11.92 -7.06
N VAL A 53 5.08 -11.38 -8.28
CA VAL A 53 4.15 -10.35 -8.75
C VAL A 53 2.71 -10.88 -8.78
N THR A 54 2.49 -12.10 -9.26
CA THR A 54 1.16 -12.73 -9.21
C THR A 54 0.67 -12.88 -7.78
N LEU A 55 1.52 -13.35 -6.86
CA LEU A 55 1.18 -13.53 -5.45
C LEU A 55 0.75 -12.22 -4.80
N VAL A 56 1.51 -11.14 -5.00
CA VAL A 56 1.16 -9.79 -4.52
C VAL A 56 -0.19 -9.36 -5.09
N LEU A 57 -0.40 -9.51 -6.40
CA LEU A 57 -1.65 -9.11 -7.03
C LEU A 57 -2.85 -9.91 -6.49
N THR A 58 -2.70 -11.21 -6.29
CA THR A 58 -3.74 -12.04 -5.68
C THR A 58 -4.02 -11.62 -4.25
N LEU A 59 -2.99 -11.34 -3.46
CA LEU A 59 -3.14 -10.94 -2.07
C LEU A 59 -3.86 -9.59 -1.93
N GLU A 60 -3.54 -8.62 -2.79
CA GLU A 60 -4.22 -7.31 -2.85
C GLU A 60 -5.69 -7.43 -3.25
N ILE A 61 -6.02 -8.34 -4.18
CA ILE A 61 -7.41 -8.64 -4.54
C ILE A 61 -8.15 -9.23 -3.34
N VAL A 62 -7.57 -10.23 -2.67
CA VAL A 62 -8.18 -10.87 -1.49
C VAL A 62 -8.37 -9.84 -0.37
N HIS A 63 -7.36 -9.01 -0.10
CA HIS A 63 -7.45 -7.91 0.87
C HIS A 63 -8.63 -6.99 0.56
N SER A 64 -8.75 -6.55 -0.69
CA SER A 64 -9.81 -5.66 -1.15
C SER A 64 -11.21 -6.27 -1.05
N ILE A 65 -11.34 -7.57 -1.34
CA ILE A 65 -12.61 -8.31 -1.18
C ILE A 65 -12.99 -8.38 0.30
N CYS A 66 -12.06 -8.77 1.19
CA CYS A 66 -12.33 -8.81 2.63
C CYS A 66 -12.72 -7.42 3.18
N ALA A 67 -12.05 -6.36 2.73
CA ALA A 67 -12.35 -4.99 3.13
C ALA A 67 -13.76 -4.56 2.67
N SER A 68 -14.14 -4.90 1.44
CA SER A 68 -15.48 -4.63 0.89
C SER A 68 -16.58 -5.38 1.65
N LEU A 69 -16.35 -6.67 1.95
CA LEU A 69 -17.27 -7.49 2.75
C LEU A 69 -17.39 -6.97 4.18
N SER A 70 -16.29 -6.48 4.76
CA SER A 70 -16.30 -5.87 6.09
C SER A 70 -17.23 -4.66 6.14
N ILE A 71 -17.13 -3.73 5.18
CA ILE A 71 -18.04 -2.57 5.13
C ILE A 71 -19.46 -3.01 4.89
N TYR A 72 -19.72 -3.89 3.92
CA TYR A 72 -21.07 -4.39 3.65
C TYR A 72 -21.72 -4.98 4.90
N TYR A 73 -20.95 -5.71 5.71
CA TYR A 73 -21.41 -6.20 7.00
C TYR A 73 -21.84 -5.04 7.91
N PHE A 74 -20.98 -4.04 8.13
CA PHE A 74 -21.26 -2.92 9.03
C PHE A 74 -22.38 -1.97 8.57
N THR A 75 -22.51 -1.74 7.26
CA THR A 75 -23.44 -0.76 6.67
C THR A 75 -24.76 -1.35 6.24
N VAL A 76 -24.83 -2.64 5.91
CA VAL A 76 -26.06 -3.29 5.42
C VAL A 76 -26.58 -4.33 6.42
N ILE A 77 -25.74 -5.28 6.83
CA ILE A 77 -26.20 -6.43 7.62
C ILE A 77 -26.59 -6.02 9.04
N ILE A 78 -25.76 -5.21 9.70
CA ILE A 78 -25.98 -4.79 11.09
C ILE A 78 -26.43 -3.32 11.19
N ALA A 79 -27.00 -2.78 10.11
CA ALA A 79 -27.42 -1.38 10.03
C ALA A 79 -28.52 -1.01 11.03
N ASP A 80 -29.51 -1.89 11.19
CA ASP A 80 -30.72 -1.69 11.99
C ASP A 80 -30.58 -2.15 13.46
N ILE A 81 -29.42 -2.69 13.84
CA ILE A 81 -29.17 -3.14 15.21
C ILE A 81 -28.85 -1.92 16.08
N SER A 82 -29.60 -1.74 17.17
CA SER A 82 -29.34 -0.70 18.17
C SER A 82 -27.88 -0.74 18.66
N ASP A 83 -27.24 0.42 18.79
CA ASP A 83 -25.81 0.59 19.14
C ASP A 83 -25.37 -0.17 20.40
N SER A 84 -26.30 -0.49 21.30
CA SER A 84 -26.02 -1.27 22.52
C SER A 84 -25.74 -2.76 22.26
N HIS A 85 -26.21 -3.32 21.15
CA HIS A 85 -26.04 -4.74 20.79
C HIS A 85 -25.31 -4.94 19.46
N LYS A 86 -24.80 -3.85 18.85
CA LYS A 86 -24.14 -3.91 17.55
C LYS A 86 -22.75 -4.55 17.71
N PRO A 87 -22.46 -5.68 17.05
CA PRO A 87 -21.12 -6.27 17.10
C PRO A 87 -20.13 -5.27 16.48
N ARG A 88 -19.10 -4.90 17.24
CA ARG A 88 -18.13 -3.88 16.84
C ARG A 88 -16.93 -4.43 16.08
N SER A 89 -16.81 -5.75 15.97
CA SER A 89 -15.73 -6.43 15.23
C SER A 89 -16.33 -7.48 14.30
N SER A 90 -15.66 -7.72 13.17
CA SER A 90 -16.04 -8.71 12.17
C SER A 90 -14.83 -9.55 11.79
N TYR A 91 -15.04 -10.83 11.52
CA TYR A 91 -13.99 -11.72 11.03
C TYR A 91 -13.37 -11.21 9.71
N PHE A 92 -14.15 -10.51 8.87
CA PHE A 92 -13.65 -9.89 7.65
C PHE A 92 -12.72 -8.70 7.94
N LEU A 93 -13.01 -7.91 8.98
CA LEU A 93 -12.15 -6.80 9.39
C LEU A 93 -10.84 -7.33 10.01
N ALA A 94 -10.94 -8.38 10.82
CA ALA A 94 -9.77 -9.03 11.40
C ALA A 94 -8.87 -9.68 10.33
N SER A 95 -9.45 -10.26 9.28
CA SER A 95 -8.65 -10.82 8.17
C SER A 95 -7.92 -9.72 7.38
N VAL A 96 -8.55 -8.56 7.16
CA VAL A 96 -7.90 -7.39 6.55
C VAL A 96 -6.67 -6.96 7.34
N ALA A 97 -6.77 -6.89 8.67
CA ALA A 97 -5.67 -6.51 9.56
C ALA A 97 -4.48 -7.50 9.56
N VAL A 98 -4.71 -8.76 9.18
CA VAL A 98 -3.64 -9.78 9.04
C VAL A 98 -3.07 -9.80 7.62
N ILE A 99 -3.91 -9.60 6.61
CA ILE A 99 -3.50 -9.66 5.20
C ILE A 99 -2.65 -8.44 4.81
N GLU A 100 -2.98 -7.23 5.31
CA GLU A 100 -2.21 -6.00 5.05
C GLU A 100 -0.71 -6.16 5.35
N PRO A 101 -0.27 -6.55 6.56
CA PRO A 101 1.15 -6.63 6.87
C PRO A 101 1.86 -7.72 6.08
N LEU A 102 1.16 -8.80 5.69
CA LEU A 102 1.71 -9.83 4.82
C LEU A 102 1.95 -9.30 3.40
N SER A 103 1.03 -8.50 2.86
CA SER A 103 1.21 -7.85 1.55
C SER A 103 2.38 -6.89 1.58
N THR A 104 2.39 -6.03 2.59
CA THR A 104 3.44 -5.05 2.83
C THR A 104 4.81 -5.73 2.90
N ALA A 105 4.94 -6.86 3.62
CA ALA A 105 6.20 -7.60 3.70
C ALA A 105 6.71 -8.07 2.33
N LEU A 106 5.82 -8.61 1.49
CA LEU A 106 6.18 -9.08 0.15
C LEU A 106 6.59 -7.92 -0.76
N VAL A 107 5.79 -6.85 -0.78
CA VAL A 107 6.02 -5.67 -1.62
C VAL A 107 7.29 -4.93 -1.21
N GLN A 108 7.45 -4.63 0.08
CA GLN A 108 8.64 -3.95 0.58
C GLN A 108 9.88 -4.84 0.47
N GLY A 109 9.76 -6.17 0.60
CA GLY A 109 10.83 -7.12 0.31
C GLY A 109 11.34 -7.03 -1.13
N LEU A 110 10.44 -6.94 -2.12
CA LEU A 110 10.80 -6.71 -3.51
C LEU A 110 11.50 -5.37 -3.73
N PHE A 111 10.99 -4.29 -3.13
CA PHE A 111 11.58 -2.97 -3.26
C PHE A 111 12.96 -2.91 -2.61
N CYS A 112 13.13 -3.52 -1.45
CA CYS A 112 14.42 -3.64 -0.78
C CYS A 112 15.42 -4.41 -1.66
N PHE A 113 15.00 -5.54 -2.27
CA PHE A 113 15.84 -6.28 -3.22
C PHE A 113 16.22 -5.42 -4.44
N ARG A 114 15.28 -4.65 -5.00
CA ARG A 114 15.55 -3.73 -6.12
C ARG A 114 16.52 -2.62 -5.73
N ILE A 115 16.35 -2.02 -4.55
CA ILE A 115 17.25 -0.98 -4.02
C ILE A 115 18.64 -1.55 -3.80
N TYR A 116 18.77 -2.72 -3.19
CA TYR A 116 20.06 -3.37 -2.98
C TYR A 116 20.80 -3.58 -4.32
N ARG A 117 20.09 -4.05 -5.35
CA ARG A 117 20.66 -4.25 -6.68
C ARG A 117 21.00 -2.96 -7.43
N LEU A 118 20.21 -1.89 -7.29
CA LEU A 118 20.46 -0.62 -7.99
C LEU A 118 21.45 0.30 -7.27
N SER A 119 21.38 0.34 -5.94
CA SER A 119 22.14 1.26 -5.11
C SER A 119 23.55 0.76 -4.84
N GLY A 120 23.72 -0.57 -4.73
CA GLY A 120 24.98 -1.18 -4.27
C GLY A 120 25.35 -0.82 -2.82
N ASN A 121 24.53 -0.01 -2.15
CA ASN A 121 24.75 0.48 -0.80
C ASN A 121 23.92 -0.35 0.20
N VAL A 122 24.61 -1.12 1.03
CA VAL A 122 24.00 -1.97 2.06
C VAL A 122 23.28 -1.17 3.14
N TYR A 123 23.67 0.09 3.36
CA TYR A 123 23.11 0.91 4.44
C TYR A 123 21.68 1.36 4.15
N THR A 124 21.37 1.77 2.92
CA THR A 124 20.01 2.20 2.53
C THR A 124 19.04 1.02 2.46
N ALA A 125 19.51 -0.14 1.95
CA ALA A 125 18.75 -1.38 1.96
C ALA A 125 18.51 -1.89 3.39
N GLY A 126 19.53 -1.83 4.25
CA GLY A 126 19.43 -2.20 5.66
C GLY A 126 18.45 -1.33 6.44
N LEU A 127 18.54 0.00 6.30
CA LEU A 127 17.61 0.93 6.93
C LEU A 127 16.17 0.66 6.48
N THR A 128 15.94 0.52 5.17
CA THR A 128 14.61 0.22 4.62
C THR A 128 14.07 -1.11 5.14
N GLY A 129 14.93 -2.14 5.19
CA GLY A 129 14.57 -3.45 5.72
C GLY A 129 14.20 -3.41 7.21
N LEU A 130 14.91 -2.61 8.02
CA LEU A 130 14.61 -2.42 9.44
C LEU A 130 13.26 -1.72 9.64
N LEU A 131 13.00 -0.62 8.92
CA LEU A 131 11.73 0.10 9.01
C LEU A 131 10.55 -0.79 8.57
N THR A 132 10.73 -1.53 7.48
CA THR A 132 9.76 -2.52 6.97
C THR A 132 9.50 -3.62 8.00
N GLY A 133 10.56 -4.19 8.58
CA GLY A 133 10.46 -5.25 9.58
C GLY A 133 9.70 -4.80 10.83
N PHE A 134 9.95 -3.57 11.29
CA PHE A 134 9.19 -2.96 12.38
C PHE A 134 7.71 -2.81 12.02
N ARG A 135 7.39 -2.22 10.86
CA ARG A 135 6.01 -2.06 10.38
C ARG A 135 5.25 -3.39 10.33
N VAL A 136 5.85 -4.41 9.71
CA VAL A 136 5.24 -5.74 9.57
C VAL A 136 5.02 -6.39 10.94
N SER A 137 5.99 -6.26 11.86
CA SER A 137 5.86 -6.81 13.22
C SER A 137 4.72 -6.15 13.99
N VAL A 138 4.61 -4.83 13.91
CA VAL A 138 3.51 -4.07 14.51
C VAL A 138 2.16 -4.49 13.90
N GLY A 139 2.07 -4.55 12.57
CA GLY A 139 0.85 -4.95 11.88
C GLY A 139 0.40 -6.37 12.22
N LEU A 140 1.33 -7.35 12.25
CA LEU A 140 1.01 -8.73 12.64
C LEU A 140 0.57 -8.83 14.09
N PHE A 141 1.19 -8.07 15.00
CA PHE A 141 0.77 -8.03 16.41
C PHE A 141 -0.66 -7.48 16.55
N LEU A 142 -0.96 -6.35 15.88
CA LEU A 142 -2.29 -5.76 15.88
C LEU A 142 -3.33 -6.68 15.22
N GLY A 143 -2.99 -7.33 14.10
CA GLY A 143 -3.84 -8.30 13.43
C GLY A 143 -4.13 -9.55 14.27
N TYR A 144 -3.11 -10.08 14.97
CA TYR A 144 -3.28 -11.19 15.90
C TYR A 144 -4.22 -10.84 17.05
N ARG A 145 -4.06 -9.66 17.65
CA ARG A 145 -4.96 -9.15 18.69
C ARG A 145 -6.37 -8.99 18.16
N ALA A 146 -6.54 -8.31 17.02
CA ALA A 146 -7.83 -8.12 16.37
C ALA A 146 -8.54 -9.46 16.11
N PHE A 147 -7.82 -10.51 15.69
CA PHE A 147 -8.41 -11.83 15.45
C PHE A 147 -8.80 -12.55 16.75
N ARG A 148 -7.98 -12.43 17.79
CA ARG A 148 -8.24 -13.03 19.11
C ARG A 148 -9.35 -12.30 19.88
N ASP A 149 -9.55 -11.02 19.63
CA ASP A 149 -10.55 -10.18 20.28
C ASP A 149 -11.91 -10.23 19.55
N VAL A 150 -12.05 -10.98 18.45
CA VAL A 150 -13.36 -11.20 17.79
C VAL A 150 -14.33 -12.04 18.65
N PRO A 151 -13.91 -13.17 19.27
CA PRO A 151 -14.81 -14.02 20.08
C PRO A 151 -15.00 -13.51 21.51
N GLN A 152 -14.10 -12.67 22.01
CA GLN A 152 -14.23 -12.04 23.32
C GLN A 152 -14.84 -10.66 23.03
N GLU A 153 -16.09 -10.39 23.40
CA GLU A 153 -16.61 -9.04 23.25
C GLU A 153 -15.91 -8.10 24.26
N PRO A 154 -14.90 -7.33 23.84
CA PRO A 154 -14.98 -5.92 24.13
C PRO A 154 -14.82 -5.11 22.85
N ALA A 155 -15.51 -3.98 22.84
CA ALA A 155 -15.59 -3.05 21.75
C ALA A 155 -14.25 -2.83 21.01
N PHE A 156 -14.29 -2.85 19.66
CA PHE A 156 -13.21 -2.34 18.78
C PHE A 156 -12.64 -0.99 19.25
N MET A 157 -13.47 -0.18 19.91
CA MET A 157 -13.12 1.09 20.55
C MET A 157 -12.15 0.98 21.73
N VAL A 158 -12.20 -0.10 22.52
CA VAL A 158 -11.22 -0.36 23.60
C VAL A 158 -9.88 -0.75 22.97
N PHE A 159 -9.90 -1.59 21.94
CA PHE A 159 -8.70 -1.96 21.20
C PHE A 159 -8.03 -0.74 20.55
N GLN A 160 -8.81 0.10 19.86
CA GLN A 160 -8.29 1.32 19.25
C GLN A 160 -7.75 2.28 20.32
N HIS A 161 -8.46 2.51 21.42
CA HIS A 161 -7.98 3.42 22.47
C HIS A 161 -6.72 2.91 23.19
N GLU A 162 -6.59 1.60 23.41
CA GLU A 162 -5.43 1.02 24.09
C GLU A 162 -4.18 1.00 23.19
N TRP A 163 -4.36 0.84 21.88
CA TRP A 163 -3.28 0.65 20.91
C TRP A 163 -3.15 1.78 19.87
N ASP A 164 -3.85 2.92 20.04
CA ASP A 164 -3.83 4.04 19.08
C ASP A 164 -2.41 4.56 18.84
N TRP A 165 -1.62 4.67 19.91
CA TRP A 165 -0.22 5.08 19.82
C TRP A 165 0.62 4.11 18.98
N LEU A 166 0.31 2.81 19.05
CA LEU A 166 1.04 1.78 18.30
C LEU A 166 0.60 1.75 16.84
N LEU A 167 -0.70 1.94 16.59
CA LEU A 167 -1.26 2.07 15.25
C LEU A 167 -0.69 3.30 14.53
N THR A 168 -0.74 4.47 15.16
CA THR A 168 -0.23 5.73 14.60
C THR A 168 1.29 5.70 14.37
N THR A 169 2.07 5.16 15.31
CA THR A 169 3.53 5.00 15.12
C THR A 169 3.84 3.98 14.03
N GLY A 170 3.11 2.88 13.93
CA GLY A 170 3.24 1.91 12.84
C GLY A 170 2.98 2.54 11.47
N LEU A 171 1.91 3.32 11.35
CA LEU A 171 1.58 4.07 10.13
C LEU A 171 2.64 5.12 9.79
N ALA A 172 3.12 5.87 10.78
CA ALA A 172 4.15 6.89 10.59
C ALA A 172 5.48 6.29 10.11
N VAL A 173 5.92 5.18 10.73
CA VAL A 173 7.12 4.45 10.30
C VAL A 173 6.91 3.86 8.89
N GLY A 174 5.71 3.38 8.59
CA GLY A 174 5.37 2.91 7.25
C GLY A 174 5.47 4.01 6.18
N ALA A 175 4.91 5.18 6.45
CA ALA A 175 5.03 6.34 5.56
C ALA A 175 6.49 6.75 5.36
N LEU A 176 7.30 6.74 6.43
CA LEU A 176 8.74 7.02 6.34
C LEU A 176 9.49 5.98 5.50
N ALA A 177 9.13 4.70 5.62
CA ALA A 177 9.70 3.62 4.81
C ALA A 177 9.38 3.83 3.32
N ASP A 178 8.11 4.13 3.01
CA ASP A 178 7.65 4.32 1.64
C ASP A 178 8.29 5.57 1.00
N LEU A 179 8.44 6.67 1.76
CA LEU A 179 9.19 7.86 1.34
C LEU A 179 10.66 7.53 1.07
N THR A 180 11.30 6.78 1.96
CA THR A 180 12.72 6.40 1.80
C THR A 180 12.91 5.56 0.54
N ILE A 181 12.03 4.59 0.28
CA ILE A 181 12.03 3.76 -0.92
C ILE A 181 11.85 4.62 -2.17
N ALA A 182 10.82 5.48 -2.17
CA ALA A 182 10.50 6.34 -3.30
C ALA A 182 11.64 7.31 -3.63
N CYS A 183 12.17 8.01 -2.62
CA CYS A 183 13.30 8.93 -2.79
C CYS A 183 14.53 8.21 -3.32
N THR A 184 14.86 7.03 -2.79
CA THR A 184 16.02 6.24 -3.23
C THR A 184 15.85 5.79 -4.67
N LEU A 185 14.68 5.25 -5.04
CA LEU A 185 14.42 4.78 -6.39
C LEU A 185 14.44 5.94 -7.40
N CYS A 186 13.80 7.07 -7.09
CA CYS A 186 13.79 8.26 -7.94
C CYS A 186 15.20 8.85 -8.11
N TYR A 187 16.01 8.88 -7.05
CA TYR A 187 17.40 9.34 -7.13
C TYR A 187 18.24 8.45 -8.05
N HIS A 188 18.16 7.12 -7.91
CA HIS A 188 18.92 6.22 -8.77
C HIS A 188 18.43 6.24 -10.22
N VAL A 189 17.11 6.22 -10.44
CA VAL A 189 16.54 6.30 -11.79
C VAL A 189 16.90 7.62 -12.48
N SER A 190 16.82 8.77 -11.80
CA SER A 190 17.23 10.06 -12.39
C SER A 190 18.72 10.12 -12.72
N LYS A 191 19.57 9.52 -11.88
CA LYS A 191 21.01 9.39 -12.15
C LYS A 191 21.31 8.49 -13.34
N LEU A 192 20.59 7.38 -13.49
CA LEU A 192 20.69 6.44 -14.62
C LEU A 192 20.05 7.00 -15.90
N ALA A 193 19.01 7.83 -15.77
CA ALA A 193 18.34 8.50 -16.86
C ALA A 193 19.17 9.69 -17.39
N SER A 194 19.94 10.38 -16.55
CA SER A 194 20.75 11.53 -16.97
C SER A 194 21.68 11.28 -18.18
N PRO A 195 22.35 10.12 -18.34
CA PRO A 195 23.09 9.84 -19.56
C PRO A 195 22.21 9.44 -20.77
N LEU A 196 21.18 8.60 -20.58
CA LEU A 196 20.34 8.06 -21.69
C LEU A 196 19.24 9.03 -22.16
N VAL A 197 18.63 9.77 -21.25
CA VAL A 197 17.61 10.80 -21.54
C VAL A 197 18.29 12.05 -22.09
N MET A 198 19.50 12.43 -21.65
CA MET A 198 20.26 13.48 -22.33
C MET A 198 20.54 13.10 -23.79
N GLU A 199 20.94 11.86 -24.07
CA GLU A 199 21.15 11.40 -25.44
C GLU A 199 19.85 11.37 -26.27
N THR A 200 18.73 10.97 -25.67
CA THR A 200 17.42 10.90 -26.34
C THR A 200 16.73 12.27 -26.50
N CYS A 201 16.88 13.19 -25.53
CA CYS A 201 16.40 14.57 -25.60
C CYS A 201 17.27 15.44 -26.50
N ILE A 202 18.58 15.21 -26.59
CA ILE A 202 19.44 15.86 -27.58
C ILE A 202 19.08 15.36 -28.98
N ARG A 203 18.89 14.04 -29.19
CA ARG A 203 18.44 13.51 -30.49
C ARG A 203 17.06 14.01 -30.90
N ARG A 204 16.07 13.99 -30.00
CA ARG A 204 14.73 14.51 -30.28
C ARG A 204 14.73 16.02 -30.44
N GLY A 205 15.50 16.76 -29.64
CA GLY A 205 15.64 18.22 -29.76
C GLY A 205 16.22 18.64 -31.11
N LEU A 206 17.26 17.95 -31.59
CA LEU A 206 17.85 18.23 -32.91
C LEU A 206 16.92 17.87 -34.07
N GLU A 207 16.11 16.82 -33.94
CA GLU A 207 15.15 16.42 -34.98
C GLU A 207 14.02 17.44 -35.14
N TRP A 208 13.58 18.10 -34.07
CA TRP A 208 12.55 19.15 -34.16
C TRP A 208 13.09 20.47 -34.74
N ASP A 209 14.35 20.84 -34.46
CA ASP A 209 14.93 22.08 -34.99
C ASP A 209 15.28 21.99 -36.49
N ILE A 210 15.73 20.83 -36.98
CA ILE A 210 16.01 20.64 -38.41
C ILE A 210 14.71 20.57 -39.23
N LEU A 211 13.66 19.94 -38.70
CA LEU A 211 12.36 19.90 -39.37
C LEU A 211 11.65 21.26 -39.36
N ALA A 212 11.81 22.07 -38.30
CA ALA A 212 11.30 23.44 -38.27
C ALA A 212 12.01 24.36 -39.28
N PHE A 213 13.32 24.20 -39.47
CA PHE A 213 14.09 25.01 -40.44
C PHE A 213 13.84 24.61 -41.91
N VAL A 214 13.48 23.35 -42.17
CA VAL A 214 13.14 22.87 -43.53
C VAL A 214 11.68 23.19 -43.89
N ALA A 215 10.76 23.19 -42.92
CA ALA A 215 9.35 23.55 -43.15
C ALA A 215 9.15 25.04 -43.47
N ASP A 216 9.98 25.93 -42.93
CA ASP A 216 9.86 27.39 -43.13
C ASP A 216 10.45 27.91 -44.46
N ARG A 217 10.91 27.02 -45.35
CA ARG A 217 11.48 27.36 -46.67
C ARG A 217 10.72 26.80 -47.88
N VAL A 218 9.59 26.12 -47.68
CA VAL A 218 8.83 25.50 -48.78
C VAL A 218 7.54 26.27 -49.13
N ASP A 219 7.13 27.25 -48.32
CA ASP A 219 5.95 28.08 -48.64
C ASP A 219 6.36 29.48 -49.14
N TYR A 220 6.84 29.52 -50.39
CA TYR A 220 6.71 30.66 -51.31
C TYR A 220 5.72 30.29 -52.41
#